data_AF-A0A927XFQ1-F1
#
_entry.id   AF-A0A927XFQ1-F1
#
_cell.length_a   1.000
_cell.length_b   1.000
_cell.length_c   1.000
_cell.angle_alpha   90.00
_cell.angle_beta   90.00
_cell.angle_gamma   90.00
#
_symmetry.space_group_name_H-M   'P 1'
#
loop_
_entity.id
_entity.type
_entity.pdbx_description
1 polymer ?
#
loop_
_entity_poly.entity_id
_entity_poly.type
_entity_poly.pdbx_seq_one_letter_code
_entity_poly.pdbx_strand_id
1 'polypeptide(L)' 'MNIEKLKDKLAKNNKVMFKLYSLEYVIELVDNNYVQIYSPTYSNDIRKYNNINELLNNFRVYNETLLESENRIVVYE' A
#
# COMPACT_ATOMS: atom_id res chain seq x y z
N MET A 1 -12.50 7.59 -4.32
CA MET A 1 -11.81 7.30 -3.05
C MET A 1 -10.42 6.77 -3.40
N ASN A 2 -9.37 7.29 -2.77
CA ASN A 2 -7.97 6.94 -3.11
C ASN A 2 -7.67 5.47 -2.80
N ILE A 3 -8.29 4.92 -1.75
CA ILE A 3 -8.18 3.50 -1.41
C ILE A 3 -8.74 2.61 -2.53
N GLU A 4 -9.89 2.96 -3.09
CA GLU A 4 -10.49 2.21 -4.20
C GLU A 4 -9.60 2.27 -5.46
N LYS A 5 -9.03 3.44 -5.79
CA LYS A 5 -8.04 3.56 -6.89
C LYS A 5 -6.83 2.65 -6.65
N LEU A 6 -6.37 2.56 -5.41
CA LEU A 6 -5.23 1.73 -5.03
C LEU A 6 -5.54 0.25 -5.22
N LYS A 7 -6.72 -0.21 -4.75
CA LYS A 7 -7.21 -1.58 -4.96
C LYS A 7 -7.35 -1.91 -6.44
N ASP A 8 -7.95 -1.01 -7.23
CA ASP A 8 -8.15 -1.20 -8.67
C ASP A 8 -6.83 -1.37 -9.41
N LYS A 9 -5.83 -0.53 -9.10
CA LYS A 9 -4.50 -0.64 -9.72
C LYS A 9 -3.77 -1.91 -9.30
N LEU A 10 -3.84 -2.27 -8.02
CA LEU A 10 -3.25 -3.49 -7.52
C LEU A 10 -3.85 -4.72 -8.23
N ALA A 11 -5.17 -4.76 -8.38
CA ALA A 11 -5.87 -5.86 -9.06
C ALA A 11 -5.54 -5.96 -10.55
N LYS A 12 -5.28 -4.84 -11.23
CA LYS A 12 -4.95 -4.81 -12.67
C LYS A 12 -3.50 -5.16 -12.96
N ASN A 13 -2.57 -4.65 -12.15
CA ASN A 13 -1.14 -4.66 -12.46
C ASN A 13 -0.33 -5.55 -11.51
N ASN A 14 -0.97 -6.21 -10.54
CA ASN A 14 -0.35 -6.90 -9.41
C ASN A 14 0.58 -6.03 -8.55
N LYS A 15 0.62 -4.71 -8.83
CA LYS A 15 1.50 -3.74 -8.19
C LYS A 15 0.91 -2.35 -8.31
N VAL A 16 1.05 -1.55 -7.25
CA VAL A 16 0.68 -0.15 -7.23
C VAL A 16 1.72 0.65 -6.46
N MET A 17 2.10 1.79 -7.03
CA MET A 17 2.98 2.76 -6.39
C MET A 17 2.14 3.99 -6.02
N PHE A 18 2.37 4.52 -4.84
CA PHE A 18 1.67 5.69 -4.34
C PHE A 18 2.56 6.47 -3.39
N LYS A 19 2.22 7.74 -3.18
CA LYS A 19 2.83 8.59 -2.17
C LYS A 19 1.93 8.68 -0.95
N LEU A 20 2.53 8.61 0.23
CA LEU A 20 1.90 8.88 1.51
C LEU A 20 2.82 9.81 2.30
N TYR A 21 2.31 11.00 2.64
CA TYR A 21 3.14 12.11 3.13
C TYR A 21 4.27 12.46 2.15
N SER A 22 5.52 12.36 2.60
CA SER A 22 6.73 12.64 1.84
C SER A 22 7.39 11.39 1.28
N LEU A 23 6.86 10.20 1.56
CA LEU A 23 7.46 8.92 1.16
C LEU A 23 6.65 8.21 0.08
N GLU A 24 7.38 7.54 -0.79
CA GLU A 24 6.80 6.63 -1.77
C GLU A 24 6.70 5.23 -1.19
N TYR A 25 5.61 4.57 -1.53
CA TYR A 25 5.31 3.20 -1.14
C TYR A 25 4.90 2.39 -2.36
N VAL A 26 5.25 1.12 -2.30
CA VAL A 26 4.86 0.11 -3.26
C VAL A 26 4.04 -0.93 -2.52
N ILE A 27 2.88 -1.27 -3.06
CA ILE A 27 2.15 -2.48 -2.69
C ILE A 27 2.19 -3.43 -3.89
N GLU A 28 2.56 -4.68 -3.66
CA GLU A 28 2.56 -5.72 -4.70
C GLU A 28 2.00 -7.05 -4.19
N LEU A 29 1.38 -7.79 -5.10
CA LEU A 29 0.96 -9.16 -4.87
C LEU A 29 2.20 -10.06 -4.95
N VAL A 30 2.29 -11.00 -4.02
CA VAL A 30 3.33 -12.03 -4.00
C VAL A 30 2.70 -13.41 -3.96
N ASP A 31 3.51 -14.45 -4.15
CA ASP A 31 3.06 -15.85 -4.22
C ASP A 31 2.07 -16.20 -3.10
N ASN A 32 1.11 -17.08 -3.41
CA ASN A 32 0.01 -17.50 -2.52
C ASN A 32 -0.97 -16.38 -2.11
N ASN A 33 -1.21 -15.39 -2.99
CA ASN A 33 -2.17 -14.29 -2.78
C ASN A 33 -1.87 -13.35 -1.61
N TYR A 34 -0.66 -13.39 -1.07
CA TYR A 34 -0.23 -12.42 -0.06
C TYR A 34 0.01 -11.05 -0.71
N VAL A 35 -0.04 -10.02 0.12
CA VAL A 35 0.30 -8.66 -0.28
C VAL A 35 1.48 -8.17 0.54
N GLN A 36 2.38 -7.43 -0.08
CA GLN A 36 3.48 -6.78 0.64
C GLN A 36 3.51 -5.29 0.37
N ILE A 37 4.00 -4.54 1.35
CA ILE A 37 4.24 -3.10 1.27
C ILE A 37 5.65 -2.76 1.74
N TYR A 38 6.30 -1.87 1.01
CA TYR A 38 7.61 -1.32 1.34
C TYR A 38 7.77 0.07 0.73
N SER A 39 8.72 0.83 1.24
CA SER A 39 9.19 2.04 0.57
C SER A 39 10.39 1.71 -0.31
N PRO A 40 10.47 2.18 -1.56
CA PRO A 40 11.68 2.02 -2.38
C PRO A 40 12.94 2.59 -1.71
N THR A 41 12.79 3.64 -0.90
CA THR A 41 13.87 4.24 -0.10
C THR A 41 14.39 3.29 0.98
N TYR A 42 13.52 2.39 1.49
CA TYR A 42 13.82 1.44 2.56
C TYR A 42 13.42 0.04 2.12
N SER A 43 14.02 -0.45 1.02
CA SER A 43 13.66 -1.72 0.39
C SER A 43 13.79 -2.96 1.28
N ASN A 44 14.47 -2.83 2.43
CA ASN A 44 14.62 -3.91 3.41
C ASN A 44 13.50 -3.93 4.47
N ASP A 45 12.70 -2.86 4.62
CA ASP A 45 11.53 -2.83 5.51
C ASP A 45 10.28 -3.26 4.72
N ILE A 46 10.22 -4.57 4.42
CA ILE A 46 9.10 -5.19 3.73
C ILE A 46 8.12 -5.75 4.75
N ARG A 47 6.86 -5.33 4.67
CA ARG A 47 5.79 -5.84 5.52
C ARG A 47 4.81 -6.65 4.68
N LYS A 48 4.45 -7.85 5.15
CA LYS A 48 3.58 -8.79 4.46
C LYS A 48 2.27 -8.95 5.22
N TYR A 49 1.18 -9.12 4.48
CA TYR A 49 -0.17 -9.32 4.99
C TYR A 49 -0.89 -10.37 4.14
N ASN A 50 -1.92 -11.02 4.70
CA ASN A 50 -2.64 -12.09 4.00
C ASN A 50 -3.48 -11.57 2.83
N ASN A 51 -3.92 -10.30 2.89
CA ASN A 51 -4.69 -9.66 1.83
C ASN A 51 -4.66 -8.13 1.96
N ILE A 52 -5.16 -7.44 0.93
CA ILE A 52 -5.19 -5.97 0.89
C ILE A 52 -5.98 -5.35 2.04
N ASN A 53 -7.09 -5.96 2.47
CA ASN A 53 -7.90 -5.40 3.56
C ASN A 53 -7.13 -5.42 4.89
N GLU A 54 -6.41 -6.51 5.17
CA GLU A 54 -5.57 -6.59 6.35
C GLU A 54 -4.45 -5.55 6.31
N LEU A 55 -3.79 -5.37 5.16
CA LEU A 55 -2.77 -4.34 4.95
C LEU A 55 -3.33 -2.94 5.24
N LEU A 56 -4.50 -2.62 4.70
CA LEU A 56 -5.12 -1.30 4.85
C LEU A 56 -5.47 -0.97 6.31
N ASN A 57 -5.85 -1.97 7.10
CA ASN A 57 -6.23 -1.82 8.50
C ASN A 57 -5.06 -1.92 9.49
N ASN A 58 -3.90 -2.44 9.09
CA ASN A 58 -2.80 -2.73 10.02
C ASN A 58 -1.48 -2.04 9.68
N PHE A 59 -1.23 -1.67 8.42
CA PHE A 59 -0.04 -0.89 8.08
C PHE A 59 -0.19 0.53 8.64
N ARG A 60 0.71 0.92 9.53
CA ARG A 60 0.69 2.20 10.23
C ARG A 60 1.87 3.08 9.85
N VAL A 61 1.58 4.34 9.57
CA VAL A 61 2.56 5.42 9.41
C VAL A 61 2.15 6.57 10.31
N TYR A 62 3.05 7.02 11.18
CA TYR A 62 2.74 7.99 12.23
C TYR A 62 1.51 7.61 13.08
N ASN A 63 1.40 6.31 13.40
CA ASN A 63 0.30 5.72 14.17
C ASN A 63 -1.08 5.69 13.50
N GLU A 64 -1.22 6.24 12.29
CA GLU A 64 -2.45 6.17 11.48
C GLU A 64 -2.37 5.00 10.50
N THR A 65 -3.46 4.27 10.32
CA THR A 65 -3.58 3.23 9.27
C THR A 65 -3.66 3.85 7.89
N LEU A 66 -3.48 3.05 6.83
CA LEU A 66 -3.69 3.54 5.45
C LEU A 66 -5.13 3.96 5.22
N LEU A 67 -6.09 3.25 5.82
CA LEU A 67 -7.51 3.57 5.72
C LEU A 67 -7.81 4.93 6.38
N GLU A 68 -7.27 5.19 7.57
CA GLU A 68 -7.37 6.49 8.25
C GLU A 68 -6.65 7.61 7.48
N SER A 69 -5.58 7.28 6.76
CA SER A 69 -4.77 8.23 6.00
C SER A 69 -5.20 8.42 4.54
N GLU A 70 -6.38 7.94 4.14
CA GLU A 70 -6.82 7.91 2.74
C GLU A 70 -6.66 9.26 2.01
N ASN A 71 -7.03 10.34 2.69
CA ASN A 71 -6.99 11.70 2.12
C ASN A 71 -5.57 12.18 1.82
N ARG A 72 -4.55 11.51 2.37
CA ARG A 72 -3.12 11.82 2.20
C ARG A 72 -2.45 10.92 1.16
N ILE A 73 -3.15 9.90 0.68
CA ILE A 73 -2.66 9.00 -0.37
C ILE A 73 -2.76 9.69 -1.72
N VAL A 74 -1.65 9.72 -2.46
CA VAL A 74 -1.63 10.15 -3.86
C VAL A 74 -1.22 8.95 -4.71
N VAL A 75 -2.18 8.38 -5.43
CA VAL A 75 -1.93 7.29 -6.37
C VAL A 75 -1.53 7.92 -7.71
N TYR A 76 -0.34 7.57 -8.22
CA TYR A 76 0.11 8.03 -9.52
C TYR A 76 -0.79 7.51 -10.65
N GLU A 77 -0.85 8.18 -11.80
CA GLU A 77 -1.64 7.74 -12.97
C GLU A 77 -1.04 6.53 -13.70
#